data_AF-A0A0F7SBR4-F1
#
_entry.id   AF-A0A0F7SBR4-F1
#
_cell.length_a   1.000
_cell.length_b   1.000
_cell.length_c   1.000
_cell.angle_alpha   90.00
_cell.angle_beta   90.00
_cell.angle_gamma   90.00
#
_symmetry.space_group_name_H-M   'P 1'
#
loop_
_entity.id
_entity.type
_entity.pdbx_description
1 polymer ?
#
loop_
_entity_poly.entity_id
_entity_poly.type
_entity_poly.pdbx_seq_one_letter_code
_entity_poly.pdbx_strand_id
1 'polypeptide(L)'
;MSHNHPTEASTSSNIAAKPWLKVAPVDKLASSSRHHLTLRHLHTQEYHSLLIFSFPPPTAKSSSSSEQSTASSSSVPSHDTYYCMEATCPHLGAPLENATIEANGAEFDDDIEDLVVVCPWHEYDFSLSTGESSHGISACVYDCSVRNDTLYIQAPTPSNLADDQDAHTASAKWELIELRPVSESSLAVASRQDAAQSLHQQASLLSLSSTDAEPQALDSVPPEDSLSISGKDGDTSMAPPSPIPKTLVEWAVLVLNTPDPVKKVAYTRLAAKAFRSGECKVIGGGRWHTSDAAAGRREWIIKPQETAPEHPPRMKEEVRVRPGQE
;
A
#
# COMPACT_ATOMS: atom_id res chain seq x y z
N MET A 1 -51.12 -34.31 -30.34
CA MET A 1 -49.79 -33.75 -30.05
C MET A 1 -50.03 -32.39 -29.41
N SER A 2 -50.11 -32.37 -28.08
CA SER A 2 -50.30 -31.15 -27.29
C SER A 2 -49.22 -31.18 -26.21
N HIS A 3 -48.18 -30.37 -26.41
CA HIS A 3 -47.08 -30.24 -25.45
C HIS A 3 -47.46 -29.21 -24.40
N ASN A 4 -47.64 -29.67 -23.16
CA ASN A 4 -47.67 -28.82 -21.98
C ASN A 4 -46.25 -28.36 -21.68
N HIS A 5 -46.02 -27.04 -21.69
CA HIS A 5 -44.84 -26.42 -21.11
C HIS A 5 -45.05 -26.31 -19.59
N PRO A 6 -44.13 -26.82 -18.75
CA PRO A 6 -44.19 -26.56 -17.32
C PRO A 6 -43.68 -25.15 -17.04
N THR A 7 -44.49 -24.36 -16.33
CA THR A 7 -44.12 -23.09 -15.69
C THR A 7 -42.98 -23.34 -14.70
N GLU A 8 -41.80 -22.80 -14.98
CA GLU A 8 -40.69 -22.73 -14.05
C GLU A 8 -41.06 -21.80 -12.88
N ALA A 9 -41.06 -22.37 -11.69
CA ALA A 9 -41.18 -21.64 -10.45
C ALA A 9 -39.90 -20.82 -10.25
N SER A 10 -40.03 -19.49 -10.23
CA SER A 10 -38.97 -18.58 -9.81
C SER A 10 -38.67 -18.80 -8.33
N THR A 11 -37.66 -19.61 -8.03
CA THR A 11 -37.06 -19.75 -6.71
C THR A 11 -36.35 -18.45 -6.37
N SER A 12 -37.10 -17.50 -5.81
CA SER A 12 -36.53 -16.32 -5.16
C SER A 12 -35.83 -16.81 -3.89
N SER A 13 -34.52 -17.02 -3.97
CA SER A 13 -33.67 -17.23 -2.81
C SER A 13 -33.78 -16.00 -1.91
N ASN A 14 -34.51 -16.16 -0.81
CA ASN A 14 -34.69 -15.14 0.21
C ASN A 14 -33.35 -15.00 0.96
N ILE A 15 -32.44 -14.20 0.40
CA ILE A 15 -31.18 -13.85 1.06
C ILE A 15 -31.58 -13.07 2.30
N ALA A 16 -31.43 -13.70 3.47
CA ALA A 16 -31.69 -13.05 4.74
C ALA A 16 -30.87 -11.74 4.79
N ALA A 17 -31.56 -10.60 4.81
CA ALA A 17 -30.91 -9.29 4.77
C ALA A 17 -29.90 -9.19 5.91
N LYS A 18 -28.63 -8.87 5.61
CA LYS A 18 -27.61 -8.74 6.66
C LYS A 18 -27.93 -7.55 7.59
N PRO A 19 -27.60 -7.61 8.88
CA PRO A 19 -27.91 -6.52 9.80
C PRO A 19 -27.04 -5.30 9.53
N TRP A 20 -27.54 -4.13 9.92
CA TRP A 20 -26.85 -2.85 9.77
C TRP A 20 -26.18 -2.45 11.09
N LEU A 21 -24.88 -2.17 11.03
CA LEU A 21 -24.09 -1.67 12.14
C LEU A 21 -24.02 -0.14 12.11
N LYS A 22 -24.32 0.51 13.23
CA LYS A 22 -24.17 1.96 13.38
C LYS A 22 -22.70 2.33 13.54
N VAL A 23 -22.18 3.23 12.69
CA VAL A 23 -20.79 3.69 12.75
C VAL A 23 -20.68 5.01 13.50
N ALA A 24 -21.03 6.13 12.86
CA ALA A 24 -20.87 7.46 13.43
C ALA A 24 -21.78 8.49 12.74
N PRO A 25 -22.04 9.64 13.38
CA PRO A 25 -22.62 10.80 12.71
C PRO A 25 -21.73 11.28 11.55
N VAL A 26 -22.34 11.74 10.46
CA VAL A 26 -21.66 12.23 9.25
C VAL A 26 -20.72 13.39 9.58
N ASP A 27 -21.08 14.26 10.53
CA ASP A 27 -20.23 15.35 11.02
C ASP A 27 -18.85 14.87 11.52
N LYS A 28 -18.77 13.70 12.15
CA LYS A 28 -17.49 13.12 12.60
C LYS A 28 -16.65 12.56 11.46
N LEU A 29 -17.31 12.16 10.37
CA LEU A 29 -16.67 11.66 9.17
C LEU A 29 -16.20 12.81 8.27
N ALA A 30 -16.66 14.04 8.48
CA ALA A 30 -16.16 15.20 7.73
C ALA A 30 -14.68 15.54 8.02
N SER A 31 -14.06 14.95 9.05
CA SER A 31 -12.67 15.23 9.42
C SER A 31 -11.61 14.65 8.47
N SER A 32 -11.99 13.69 7.63
CA SER A 32 -11.11 12.99 6.70
C SER A 32 -11.92 12.37 5.58
N SER A 33 -11.36 12.22 4.38
CA SER A 33 -11.99 11.42 3.32
C SER A 33 -11.89 9.92 3.59
N ARG A 34 -11.05 9.50 4.55
CA ARG A 34 -10.79 8.11 4.90
C ARG A 34 -10.75 7.88 6.41
N HIS A 35 -11.37 6.81 6.89
CA HIS A 35 -11.35 6.39 8.29
C HIS A 35 -11.06 4.90 8.41
N HIS A 36 -10.25 4.55 9.40
CA HIS A 36 -10.03 3.18 9.84
C HIS A 36 -11.03 2.85 10.95
N LEU A 37 -11.69 1.71 10.80
CA LEU A 37 -12.73 1.20 11.67
C LEU A 37 -12.27 -0.13 12.25
N THR A 38 -12.25 -0.25 13.56
CA THR A 38 -11.99 -1.54 14.24
C THR A 38 -13.23 -1.98 14.98
N LEU A 39 -13.72 -3.16 14.61
CA LEU A 39 -14.87 -3.82 15.20
C LEU A 39 -14.41 -4.96 16.09
N ARG A 40 -15.17 -5.24 17.15
CA ARG A 40 -15.00 -6.44 17.98
C ARG A 40 -16.32 -7.18 18.07
N HIS A 41 -16.31 -8.47 17.80
CA HIS A 41 -17.48 -9.31 17.97
C HIS A 41 -17.58 -9.76 19.44
N LEU A 42 -18.71 -9.46 20.10
CA LEU A 42 -18.83 -9.64 21.56
C LEU A 42 -18.72 -11.10 22.02
N HIS A 43 -19.10 -12.06 21.18
CA HIS A 43 -19.11 -13.48 21.57
C HIS A 43 -17.82 -14.21 21.21
N THR A 44 -17.29 -13.97 20.01
CA THR A 44 -16.07 -14.65 19.54
C THR A 44 -14.81 -13.90 19.95
N GLN A 45 -14.93 -12.64 20.40
CA GLN A 45 -13.81 -11.72 20.67
C GLN A 45 -12.91 -11.49 19.44
N GLU A 46 -13.42 -11.79 18.25
CA GLU A 46 -12.77 -11.55 16.97
C GLU A 46 -12.74 -10.05 16.69
N TYR A 47 -11.63 -9.58 16.11
CA TYR A 47 -11.47 -8.21 15.66
C TYR A 47 -11.53 -8.16 14.14
N HIS A 48 -12.23 -7.17 13.61
CA HIS A 48 -12.39 -6.97 12.17
C HIS A 48 -12.05 -5.53 11.82
N SER A 49 -11.23 -5.33 10.79
CA SER A 49 -10.71 -4.00 10.45
C SER A 49 -11.19 -3.60 9.07
N LEU A 50 -11.89 -2.46 8.99
CA LEU A 50 -12.49 -1.93 7.78
C LEU A 50 -11.99 -0.52 7.49
N LEU A 51 -12.11 -0.11 6.23
CA LEU A 51 -11.86 1.24 5.77
C LEU A 51 -13.15 1.85 5.25
N ILE A 52 -13.42 3.07 5.68
CA ILE A 52 -14.50 3.90 5.15
C ILE A 52 -13.87 4.99 4.30
N PHE A 53 -14.42 5.18 3.11
CA PHE A 53 -14.07 6.25 2.19
C PHE A 53 -15.28 7.15 1.95
N SER A 54 -15.04 8.43 1.69
CA SER A 54 -16.11 9.39 1.38
C SER A 54 -15.76 10.32 0.21
N PHE A 55 -16.63 10.34 -0.81
CA PHE A 55 -16.47 11.13 -2.04
C PHE A 55 -17.81 11.63 -2.57
N PRO A 56 -17.94 12.90 -3.00
CA PRO A 56 -17.11 14.03 -2.58
C PRO A 56 -17.24 14.24 -1.06
N PRO A 57 -16.30 14.93 -0.39
CA PRO A 57 -16.35 15.14 1.05
C PRO A 57 -17.73 15.67 1.47
N PRO A 58 -18.34 15.19 2.56
CA PRO A 58 -19.71 15.54 2.99
C PRO A 58 -19.89 17.01 3.45
N THR A 59 -19.00 17.92 3.03
CA THR A 59 -18.99 19.35 3.38
C THR A 59 -18.74 20.25 2.17
N ALA A 60 -19.61 20.20 1.16
CA ALA A 60 -19.79 21.32 0.24
C ALA A 60 -21.18 21.92 0.44
N LYS A 61 -21.32 22.78 1.46
CA LYS A 61 -22.39 23.79 1.43
C LYS A 61 -22.13 24.66 0.21
N SER A 62 -22.91 24.47 -0.85
CA SER A 62 -22.84 25.29 -2.06
C SER A 62 -23.28 26.73 -1.74
N SER A 63 -22.32 27.56 -1.35
CA SER A 63 -22.53 28.99 -1.19
C SER A 63 -22.27 29.73 -2.50
N SER A 64 -23.38 30.20 -3.11
CA SER A 64 -23.55 31.30 -4.11
C SER A 64 -22.87 31.14 -5.48
N SER A 65 -23.48 31.40 -6.64
CA SER A 65 -24.72 32.11 -7.07
C SER A 65 -24.89 31.76 -8.57
N SER A 66 -26.06 31.44 -9.12
CA SER A 66 -27.12 32.41 -9.45
C SER A 66 -28.43 31.72 -9.87
N GLU A 67 -29.51 32.14 -9.20
CA GLU A 67 -30.88 32.37 -9.68
C GLU A 67 -31.71 31.25 -10.36
N GLN A 68 -32.65 30.77 -9.54
CA GLN A 68 -34.08 30.61 -9.84
C GLN A 68 -34.53 29.29 -10.49
N SER A 69 -34.91 28.32 -9.64
CA SER A 69 -36.11 27.46 -9.78
C SER A 69 -36.39 26.64 -8.50
N THR A 70 -37.44 27.05 -7.78
CA THR A 70 -38.41 26.27 -6.97
C THR A 70 -37.98 25.00 -6.17
N ALA A 71 -37.88 25.21 -4.86
CA ALA A 71 -38.38 24.39 -3.73
C ALA A 71 -38.03 22.89 -3.57
N SER A 72 -37.38 22.64 -2.41
CA SER A 72 -37.41 21.45 -1.52
C SER A 72 -36.68 20.16 -1.90
N SER A 73 -35.44 20.03 -1.40
CA SER A 73 -35.06 18.94 -0.48
C SER A 73 -33.67 19.20 0.13
N SER A 74 -33.54 18.94 1.43
CA SER A 74 -32.26 18.80 2.14
C SER A 74 -31.46 17.68 1.48
N SER A 75 -30.31 17.98 0.88
CA SER A 75 -29.45 16.97 0.23
C SER A 75 -28.79 16.08 1.28
N VAL A 76 -29.49 15.02 1.70
CA VAL A 76 -28.93 13.92 2.49
C VAL A 76 -27.84 13.26 1.64
N PRO A 77 -26.64 12.99 2.19
CA PRO A 77 -25.62 12.21 1.49
C PRO A 77 -26.23 10.89 0.98
N SER A 78 -26.12 10.62 -0.32
CA SER A 78 -26.63 9.38 -0.91
C SER A 78 -25.75 8.19 -0.52
N HIS A 79 -26.24 6.96 -0.76
CA HIS A 79 -25.46 5.72 -0.61
C HIS A 79 -24.12 5.80 -1.35
N ASP A 80 -24.09 6.52 -2.49
CA ASP A 80 -22.91 6.67 -3.36
C ASP A 80 -21.85 7.63 -2.81
N THR A 81 -22.09 8.25 -1.65
CA THR A 81 -21.09 9.12 -1.01
C THR A 81 -20.10 8.34 -0.15
N TYR A 82 -20.45 7.13 0.28
CA TYR A 82 -19.66 6.35 1.23
C TYR A 82 -19.39 4.94 0.71
N TYR A 83 -18.13 4.53 0.81
CA TYR A 83 -17.70 3.18 0.48
C TYR A 83 -17.06 2.55 1.70
N CYS A 84 -17.28 1.25 1.90
CA CYS A 84 -16.68 0.50 2.99
C CYS A 84 -16.11 -0.80 2.46
N MET A 85 -14.86 -1.09 2.80
CA MET A 85 -14.19 -2.33 2.41
C MET A 85 -13.24 -2.83 3.49
N GLU A 86 -12.76 -4.05 3.32
CA GLU A 86 -11.73 -4.65 4.16
C GLU A 86 -10.47 -3.77 4.24
N ALA A 87 -9.90 -3.58 5.43
CA ALA A 87 -8.67 -2.80 5.59
C ALA A 87 -7.41 -3.55 5.12
N THR A 88 -7.57 -4.84 4.78
CA THR A 88 -6.49 -5.78 4.49
C THR A 88 -6.58 -6.24 3.05
N CYS A 89 -5.47 -6.16 2.33
CA CYS A 89 -5.38 -6.60 0.94
C CYS A 89 -5.52 -8.14 0.86
N PRO A 90 -6.46 -8.66 0.03
CA PRO A 90 -6.71 -10.10 -0.09
C PRO A 90 -5.56 -10.88 -0.74
N HIS A 91 -4.55 -10.21 -1.31
CA HIS A 91 -3.38 -10.87 -1.92
C HIS A 91 -2.46 -11.50 -0.85
N LEU A 92 -1.89 -10.68 0.04
CA LEU A 92 -0.90 -11.11 1.04
C LEU A 92 -1.12 -10.48 2.42
N GLY A 93 -2.32 -9.95 2.68
CA GLY A 93 -2.66 -9.40 4.00
C GLY A 93 -2.06 -8.04 4.32
N ALA A 94 -1.55 -7.31 3.32
CA ALA A 94 -0.95 -6.00 3.54
C ALA A 94 -2.02 -4.92 3.81
N PRO A 95 -1.75 -3.91 4.66
CA PRO A 95 -2.74 -2.89 4.98
C PRO A 95 -3.03 -1.96 3.80
N LEU A 96 -4.31 -1.70 3.56
CA LEU A 96 -4.83 -0.77 2.55
C LEU A 96 -5.06 0.65 3.10
N GLU A 97 -4.73 0.91 4.37
CA GLU A 97 -4.95 2.22 5.02
C GLU A 97 -4.38 3.40 4.23
N ASN A 98 -3.22 3.24 3.59
CA ASN A 98 -2.54 4.29 2.81
C ASN A 98 -2.56 4.01 1.29
N ALA A 99 -3.52 3.22 0.83
CA ALA A 99 -3.65 2.88 -0.58
C ALA A 99 -4.06 4.11 -1.42
N THR A 100 -3.48 4.27 -2.60
CA THR A 100 -3.82 5.36 -3.51
C THR A 100 -5.22 5.14 -4.09
N ILE A 101 -5.96 6.21 -4.36
CA ILE A 101 -7.29 6.13 -5.00
C ILE A 101 -7.18 6.72 -6.39
N GLU A 102 -7.62 5.95 -7.39
CA GLU A 102 -7.60 6.34 -8.79
C GLU A 102 -9.00 6.21 -9.39
N ALA A 103 -9.33 7.06 -10.36
CA ALA A 103 -10.53 6.88 -11.17
C ALA A 103 -10.24 5.76 -12.18
N ASN A 104 -11.12 4.77 -12.28
CA ASN A 104 -10.98 3.71 -13.27
C ASN A 104 -11.15 4.33 -14.67
N GLY A 105 -10.06 4.38 -15.45
CA GLY A 105 -10.02 5.00 -16.77
C GLY A 105 -10.69 4.18 -17.88
N ALA A 106 -11.68 3.34 -17.54
CA ALA A 106 -12.46 2.61 -18.50
C ALA A 106 -13.36 3.61 -19.25
N GLU A 107 -12.93 4.03 -20.45
CA GLU A 107 -13.69 4.82 -21.43
C GLU A 107 -14.91 4.04 -21.98
N PHE A 108 -15.71 3.43 -21.11
CA PHE A 108 -16.98 2.85 -21.49
C PHE A 108 -18.06 3.90 -21.23
N ASP A 109 -18.73 4.29 -22.31
CA ASP A 109 -19.98 5.04 -22.31
C ASP A 109 -20.89 4.52 -21.19
N ASP A 110 -21.06 5.32 -20.13
CA ASP A 110 -22.22 5.46 -19.23
C ASP A 110 -21.74 6.00 -17.85
N ASP A 111 -21.58 7.33 -17.74
CA ASP A 111 -21.72 8.23 -16.56
C ASP A 111 -21.28 7.82 -15.13
N ILE A 112 -20.58 6.70 -14.90
CA ILE A 112 -20.18 6.23 -13.56
C ILE A 112 -18.66 6.00 -13.54
N GLU A 113 -17.93 7.01 -13.04
CA GLU A 113 -16.52 6.87 -12.69
C GLU A 113 -16.41 5.91 -11.48
N ASP A 114 -16.14 4.62 -11.72
CA ASP A 114 -15.86 3.68 -10.64
C ASP A 114 -14.47 3.99 -10.06
N LEU A 115 -14.39 4.22 -8.75
CA LEU A 115 -13.11 4.52 -8.09
C LEU A 115 -12.45 3.23 -7.65
N VAL A 116 -11.13 3.14 -7.83
CA VAL A 116 -10.32 1.98 -7.43
C VAL A 116 -9.30 2.37 -6.37
N VAL A 117 -9.06 1.45 -5.43
CA VAL A 117 -8.02 1.53 -4.41
C VAL A 117 -6.83 0.68 -4.85
N VAL A 118 -5.64 1.29 -4.94
CA VAL A 118 -4.40 0.62 -5.35
C VAL A 118 -3.54 0.31 -4.14
N CYS A 119 -3.33 -0.98 -3.87
CA CYS A 119 -2.50 -1.46 -2.77
C CYS A 119 -1.05 -0.95 -2.90
N PRO A 120 -0.50 -0.25 -1.89
CA PRO A 120 0.79 0.42 -2.00
C PRO A 120 1.99 -0.53 -1.98
N TRP A 121 1.76 -1.82 -1.72
CA TRP A 121 2.81 -2.83 -1.60
C TRP A 121 3.04 -3.61 -2.89
N HIS A 122 1.96 -3.88 -3.61
CA HIS A 122 1.96 -4.84 -4.73
C HIS A 122 1.14 -4.36 -5.93
N GLU A 123 0.59 -3.14 -5.89
CA GLU A 123 -0.13 -2.49 -7.00
C GLU A 123 -1.41 -3.20 -7.47
N TYR A 124 -1.98 -4.07 -6.62
CA TYR A 124 -3.32 -4.62 -6.86
C TYR A 124 -4.37 -3.54 -6.67
N ASP A 125 -5.18 -3.32 -7.69
CA ASP A 125 -6.35 -2.45 -7.72
C ASP A 125 -7.59 -3.15 -7.20
N PHE A 126 -8.49 -2.44 -6.52
CA PHE A 126 -9.78 -2.96 -6.07
C PHE A 126 -10.85 -1.89 -6.24
N SER A 127 -11.93 -2.19 -6.96
CA SER A 127 -13.10 -1.32 -7.06
C SER A 127 -13.68 -1.04 -5.67
N LEU A 128 -13.98 0.23 -5.37
CA LEU A 128 -14.64 0.61 -4.12
C LEU A 128 -16.09 0.14 -4.05
N SER A 129 -16.74 -0.03 -5.20
CA SER A 129 -18.15 -0.43 -5.28
C SER A 129 -18.31 -1.95 -5.25
N THR A 130 -17.48 -2.69 -5.99
CA THR A 130 -17.61 -4.16 -6.13
C THR A 130 -16.55 -4.95 -5.38
N GLY A 131 -15.42 -4.34 -5.06
CA GLY A 131 -14.25 -5.01 -4.49
C GLY A 131 -13.42 -5.78 -5.53
N GLU A 132 -13.85 -5.84 -6.79
CA GLU A 132 -13.16 -6.60 -7.84
C GLU A 132 -11.83 -5.94 -8.24
N SER A 133 -10.84 -6.79 -8.50
CA SER A 133 -9.53 -6.38 -9.03
C SER A 133 -9.40 -6.80 -10.48
N SER A 134 -8.70 -5.99 -11.29
CA SER A 134 -8.28 -6.40 -12.64
C SER A 134 -7.40 -7.67 -12.65
N HIS A 135 -6.85 -8.05 -11.49
CA HIS A 135 -6.01 -9.23 -11.29
C HIS A 135 -6.78 -10.51 -10.92
N GLY A 136 -8.12 -10.47 -10.92
CA GLY A 136 -8.97 -11.66 -10.72
C GLY A 136 -9.14 -12.10 -9.26
N ILE A 137 -8.79 -11.24 -8.31
CA ILE A 137 -9.11 -11.39 -6.87
C ILE A 137 -10.07 -10.28 -6.43
N SER A 138 -10.75 -10.45 -5.31
CA SER A 138 -11.66 -9.42 -4.80
C SER A 138 -11.47 -9.16 -3.30
N ALA A 139 -11.62 -7.89 -2.92
CA ALA A 139 -11.69 -7.46 -1.54
C ALA A 139 -13.15 -7.51 -1.05
N CYS A 140 -13.37 -7.75 0.24
CA CYS A 140 -14.71 -7.67 0.81
C CYS A 140 -15.17 -6.21 0.86
N VAL A 141 -16.34 -5.93 0.27
CA VAL A 141 -17.03 -4.63 0.33
C VAL A 141 -18.32 -4.74 1.14
N TYR A 142 -18.72 -3.62 1.73
CA TYR A 142 -19.88 -3.53 2.62
C TYR A 142 -20.77 -2.36 2.23
N ASP A 143 -22.07 -2.62 2.11
CA ASP A 143 -23.06 -1.59 1.80
C ASP A 143 -23.07 -0.49 2.86
N CYS A 144 -23.26 0.76 2.43
CA CYS A 144 -23.19 1.95 3.27
C CYS A 144 -24.50 2.74 3.19
N SER A 145 -25.20 2.94 4.31
CA SER A 145 -26.48 3.66 4.33
C SER A 145 -26.44 4.81 5.34
N VAL A 146 -26.65 6.04 4.86
CA VAL A 146 -26.82 7.20 5.74
C VAL A 146 -28.29 7.32 6.13
N ARG A 147 -28.57 7.33 7.43
CA ARG A 147 -29.92 7.46 8.00
C ARG A 147 -29.88 8.46 9.13
N ASN A 148 -30.73 9.49 9.08
CA ASN A 148 -30.77 10.54 10.12
C ASN A 148 -29.37 11.09 10.45
N ASP A 149 -28.60 11.45 9.42
CA ASP A 149 -27.25 12.01 9.56
C ASP A 149 -26.22 11.08 10.25
N THR A 150 -26.49 9.78 10.25
CA THR A 150 -25.61 8.75 10.80
C THR A 150 -25.29 7.72 9.73
N LEU A 151 -24.01 7.39 9.55
CA LEU A 151 -23.56 6.31 8.69
C LEU A 151 -23.80 4.95 9.36
N TYR A 152 -24.41 4.05 8.60
CA TYR A 152 -24.54 2.63 8.90
C TYR A 152 -23.82 1.83 7.83
N ILE A 153 -23.20 0.72 8.21
CA ILE A 153 -22.60 -0.23 7.28
C ILE A 153 -23.24 -1.60 7.44
N GLN A 154 -23.19 -2.42 6.39
CA GLN A 154 -23.53 -3.83 6.51
C GLN A 154 -22.55 -4.52 7.47
N ALA A 155 -23.07 -5.23 8.47
CA ALA A 155 -22.22 -5.89 9.45
C ALA A 155 -21.47 -7.09 8.82
N PRO A 156 -20.16 -7.27 9.14
CA PRO A 156 -19.40 -8.43 8.68
C PRO A 156 -19.96 -9.75 9.21
N THR A 157 -19.78 -10.81 8.45
CA THR A 157 -20.04 -12.17 8.94
C THR A 157 -18.83 -12.60 9.77
N PRO A 158 -18.99 -12.97 11.05
CA PRO A 158 -17.87 -13.47 11.86
C PRO A 158 -17.36 -14.82 11.33
N SER A 159 -16.04 -15.04 11.39
CA SER A 159 -15.40 -16.21 10.79
C SER A 159 -15.67 -17.50 11.57
N ASN A 160 -15.84 -17.39 12.89
CA ASN A 160 -16.00 -18.53 13.81
C ASN A 160 -17.45 -18.68 14.28
N LEU A 161 -18.36 -18.93 13.34
CA LEU A 161 -19.74 -19.28 13.70
C LEU A 161 -19.82 -20.76 14.08
N ALA A 162 -20.44 -21.05 15.23
CA ALA A 162 -20.90 -22.41 15.50
C ALA A 162 -22.04 -22.72 14.52
N ASP A 163 -22.04 -23.93 13.95
CA ASP A 163 -22.95 -24.37 12.87
C ASP A 163 -24.45 -24.17 13.16
N ASP A 164 -24.81 -24.00 14.44
CA ASP A 164 -26.19 -23.83 14.91
C ASP A 164 -26.63 -22.36 15.08
N GLN A 165 -25.81 -21.36 14.75
CA GLN A 165 -26.18 -19.94 14.86
C GLN A 165 -26.52 -19.30 13.51
N ASP A 166 -27.71 -18.69 13.44
CA ASP A 166 -28.10 -17.84 12.32
C ASP A 166 -27.09 -16.70 12.09
N ALA A 167 -26.51 -16.65 10.89
CA ALA A 167 -25.50 -15.63 10.51
C ALA A 167 -26.01 -14.19 10.73
N HIS A 168 -27.32 -13.96 10.58
CA HIS A 168 -27.94 -12.67 10.85
C HIS A 168 -27.84 -12.27 12.34
N THR A 169 -28.14 -13.20 13.25
CA THR A 169 -28.09 -12.95 14.70
C THR A 169 -26.67 -12.78 15.21
N ALA A 170 -25.70 -13.47 14.59
CA ALA A 170 -24.30 -13.29 14.94
C ALA A 170 -23.74 -11.95 14.45
N SER A 171 -24.03 -11.57 13.20
CA SER A 171 -23.58 -10.29 12.64
C SER A 171 -24.20 -9.07 13.35
N ALA A 172 -25.23 -9.24 14.17
CA ALA A 172 -25.80 -8.17 14.99
C ALA A 172 -24.97 -7.85 16.26
N LYS A 173 -23.93 -8.64 16.59
CA LYS A 173 -23.17 -8.55 17.86
C LYS A 173 -21.80 -7.88 17.70
N TRP A 174 -21.59 -7.15 16.61
CA TRP A 174 -20.40 -6.33 16.44
C TRP A 174 -20.51 -5.04 17.24
N GLU A 175 -19.42 -4.71 17.93
CA GLU A 175 -19.23 -3.45 18.64
C GLU A 175 -18.13 -2.64 17.96
N LEU A 176 -18.37 -1.35 17.76
CA LEU A 176 -17.35 -0.42 17.28
C LEU A 176 -16.38 -0.06 18.42
N ILE A 177 -15.12 -0.46 18.28
CA ILE A 177 -14.06 -0.17 19.26
C ILE A 177 -13.34 1.13 18.93
N GLU A 178 -12.98 1.32 17.66
CA GLU A 178 -12.20 2.46 17.22
C GLU A 178 -12.70 2.97 15.87
N LEU A 179 -12.81 4.30 15.77
CA LEU A 179 -12.98 5.01 14.52
C LEU A 179 -11.93 6.12 14.48
N ARG A 180 -10.95 5.97 13.60
CA ARG A 180 -9.81 6.88 13.50
C ARG A 180 -9.69 7.45 12.09
N PRO A 181 -9.57 8.78 11.91
CA PRO A 181 -9.27 9.33 10.60
C PRO A 181 -7.89 8.86 10.12
N VAL A 182 -7.81 8.44 8.86
CA VAL A 182 -6.54 8.10 8.20
C VAL A 182 -6.08 9.34 7.44
N SER A 183 -5.00 9.96 7.93
CA SER A 183 -4.54 11.26 7.45
C SER A 183 -3.77 11.13 6.13
N GLU A 184 -4.49 11.11 5.02
CA GLU A 184 -3.89 11.28 3.69
C GLU A 184 -3.93 12.73 3.19
N SER A 185 -4.79 13.59 3.73
CA SER A 185 -4.89 14.98 3.28
C SER A 185 -5.67 15.86 4.24
N SER A 186 -4.99 16.44 5.22
CA SER A 186 -5.50 17.59 5.97
C SER A 186 -4.40 18.62 6.16
N LEU A 187 -4.06 19.37 5.10
CA LEU A 187 -3.04 20.46 5.06
C LEU A 187 -1.61 20.10 5.57
N ALA A 188 -1.42 18.94 6.19
CA ALA A 188 -0.20 18.50 6.84
C ALA A 188 0.66 17.59 5.94
N VAL A 189 0.18 17.20 4.75
CA VAL A 189 1.03 16.56 3.74
C VAL A 189 2.00 17.57 3.12
N ALA A 190 1.58 18.83 2.96
CA ALA A 190 2.51 19.94 2.72
C ALA A 190 3.58 19.98 3.83
N SER A 191 3.18 19.82 5.09
CA SER A 191 4.10 19.79 6.23
C SER A 191 5.07 18.61 6.23
N ARG A 192 4.76 17.43 5.67
CA ARG A 192 5.74 16.32 5.57
C ARG A 192 6.75 16.55 4.47
N GLN A 193 6.32 17.13 3.34
CA GLN A 193 7.23 17.48 2.25
C GLN A 193 8.16 18.62 2.68
N ASP A 194 7.63 19.60 3.41
CA ASP A 194 8.41 20.68 4.04
C ASP A 194 9.32 20.15 5.16
N ALA A 195 8.86 19.20 5.99
CA ALA A 195 9.68 18.57 7.02
C ALA A 195 10.80 17.72 6.41
N ALA A 196 10.53 16.99 5.33
CA ALA A 196 11.53 16.22 4.59
C ALA A 196 12.53 17.15 3.89
N GLN A 197 12.08 18.25 3.30
CA GLN A 197 12.95 19.28 2.73
C GLN A 197 13.80 19.96 3.81
N SER A 198 13.22 20.28 4.97
CA SER A 198 13.94 20.86 6.11
C SER A 198 14.97 19.89 6.70
N LEU A 199 14.63 18.60 6.85
CA LEU A 199 15.58 17.57 7.27
C LEU A 199 16.71 17.39 6.25
N HIS A 200 16.38 17.41 4.96
CA HIS A 200 17.36 17.33 3.89
C HIS A 200 18.32 18.54 3.90
N GLN A 201 17.80 19.76 4.12
CA GLN A 201 18.60 20.97 4.27
C GLN A 201 19.48 20.93 5.52
N GLN A 202 18.95 20.50 6.67
CA GLN A 202 19.72 20.35 7.91
C GLN A 202 20.83 19.31 7.77
N ALA A 203 20.54 18.17 7.14
CA ALA A 203 21.55 17.14 6.86
C ALA A 203 22.64 17.64 5.90
N SER A 204 22.27 18.45 4.90
CA SER A 204 23.24 19.06 3.97
C SER A 204 24.17 20.06 4.67
N LEU A 205 23.67 20.83 5.65
CA LEU A 205 24.47 21.78 6.43
C LEU A 205 25.46 21.08 7.38
N LEU A 206 25.03 19.99 8.02
CA LEU A 206 25.91 19.21 8.90
C LEU A 206 27.07 18.57 8.12
N SER A 207 26.85 18.20 6.86
CA SER A 207 27.85 17.61 6.00
C SER A 207 28.95 18.58 5.53
N LEU A 208 28.78 19.89 5.76
CA LEU A 208 29.77 20.93 5.40
C LEU A 208 30.58 21.44 6.60
N SER A 209 30.27 21.01 7.84
CA SER A 209 30.99 21.48 9.05
C SER A 209 32.18 20.60 9.47
N SER A 210 32.46 19.53 8.74
CA SER A 210 33.55 18.59 9.06
C SER A 210 34.82 18.90 8.27
N THR A 211 35.44 20.06 8.52
CA THR A 211 36.84 20.30 8.15
C THR A 211 37.58 21.02 9.28
N ASP A 212 38.73 20.44 9.62
CA ASP A 212 39.83 20.92 10.48
C ASP A 212 39.82 20.58 11.98
N ALA A 213 40.51 19.48 12.32
CA ALA A 213 41.51 19.44 13.40
C ALA A 213 42.42 18.18 13.30
N GLU A 214 43.73 18.41 13.21
CA GLU A 214 44.86 17.45 13.17
C GLU A 214 45.19 16.79 14.54
N PRO A 215 46.07 15.77 14.60
CA PRO A 215 46.19 14.79 15.69
C PRO A 215 47.26 15.14 16.73
N GLN A 216 47.06 14.68 17.98
CA GLN A 216 48.15 14.53 18.94
C GLN A 216 48.13 13.15 19.61
N ALA A 217 49.31 12.53 19.60
CA ALA A 217 49.66 11.27 20.24
C ALA A 217 49.90 11.45 21.75
N LEU A 218 49.74 10.38 22.54
CA LEU A 218 50.77 9.78 23.43
C LEU A 218 50.18 8.75 24.43
N ASP A 219 50.75 7.54 24.34
CA ASP A 219 51.23 6.64 25.42
C ASP A 219 50.35 6.03 26.53
N SER A 220 50.39 4.68 26.52
CA SER A 220 50.64 3.73 27.63
C SER A 220 49.47 3.07 28.42
N VAL A 221 49.60 1.74 28.47
CA VAL A 221 48.76 0.57 28.83
C VAL A 221 49.23 0.01 30.22
N PRO A 222 48.70 -1.04 30.93
CA PRO A 222 47.37 -1.62 31.30
C PRO A 222 47.27 -2.02 32.83
N PRO A 223 46.64 -3.13 33.35
CA PRO A 223 45.43 -3.95 33.02
C PRO A 223 44.44 -4.19 34.23
N GLU A 224 43.49 -5.14 34.03
CA GLU A 224 42.66 -5.91 35.00
C GLU A 224 41.31 -5.26 35.42
N ASP A 225 40.12 -5.88 35.34
CA ASP A 225 39.72 -7.20 34.84
C ASP A 225 38.18 -7.26 34.61
N SER A 226 37.82 -7.86 33.47
CA SER A 226 36.63 -8.65 33.10
C SER A 226 35.18 -8.32 33.55
N LEU A 227 34.29 -8.09 32.56
CA LEU A 227 33.35 -9.13 32.05
C LEU A 227 32.72 -8.70 30.72
N SER A 228 32.75 -9.63 29.78
CA SER A 228 32.62 -9.47 28.33
C SER A 228 31.25 -9.89 27.79
N ILE A 229 30.57 -8.99 27.06
CA ILE A 229 29.49 -9.30 26.11
C ILE A 229 30.02 -8.92 24.72
N SER A 230 30.31 -9.94 23.91
CA SER A 230 30.86 -9.84 22.56
C SER A 230 29.85 -9.24 21.56
N GLY A 231 29.85 -7.93 21.40
CA GLY A 231 29.35 -7.23 20.22
C GLY A 231 30.47 -7.15 19.18
N LYS A 232 30.50 -8.10 18.26
CA LYS A 232 31.51 -8.20 17.21
C LYS A 232 31.17 -7.20 16.09
N ASP A 233 31.53 -5.93 16.27
CA ASP A 233 31.62 -4.95 15.18
C ASP A 233 32.78 -5.35 14.27
N GLY A 234 32.50 -6.31 13.41
CA GLY A 234 33.36 -6.68 12.31
C GLY A 234 33.24 -5.65 11.20
N ASP A 235 34.12 -4.66 11.21
CA ASP A 235 34.59 -4.01 9.98
C ASP A 235 35.32 -5.07 9.14
N THR A 236 34.54 -5.98 8.55
CA THR A 236 35.02 -6.87 7.50
C THR A 236 35.23 -6.00 6.27
N SER A 237 36.45 -5.48 6.13
CA SER A 237 36.99 -4.92 4.89
C SER A 237 36.92 -5.99 3.80
N MET A 238 35.74 -6.12 3.20
CA MET A 238 35.48 -6.99 2.08
C MET A 238 36.16 -6.45 0.84
N ALA A 239 36.81 -7.34 0.08
CA ALA A 239 37.45 -6.98 -1.18
C ALA A 239 36.44 -6.36 -2.16
N PRO A 240 36.80 -5.29 -2.87
CA PRO A 240 35.92 -4.67 -3.85
C PRO A 240 35.54 -5.67 -4.95
N PRO A 241 34.30 -5.58 -5.48
CA PRO A 241 33.88 -6.44 -6.58
C PRO A 241 34.78 -6.24 -7.80
N SER A 242 35.07 -7.34 -8.51
CA SER A 242 35.90 -7.34 -9.71
C SER A 242 35.08 -7.94 -10.86
N PRO A 243 34.82 -7.21 -11.97
CA PRO A 243 35.14 -5.80 -12.19
C PRO A 243 34.32 -4.85 -11.29
N ILE A 244 34.87 -3.67 -10.99
CA ILE A 244 34.16 -2.63 -10.25
C ILE A 244 33.03 -2.08 -11.14
N PRO A 245 31.76 -2.10 -10.66
CA PRO A 245 30.62 -1.58 -11.42
C PRO A 245 30.75 -0.08 -11.70
N LYS A 246 30.49 0.32 -12.94
CA LYS A 246 30.58 1.71 -13.43
C LYS A 246 29.23 2.40 -13.48
N THR A 247 28.13 1.65 -13.41
CA THR A 247 26.77 2.17 -13.45
C THR A 247 25.94 1.75 -12.24
N LEU A 248 24.91 2.53 -11.90
CA LEU A 248 23.98 2.17 -10.81
C LEU A 248 23.25 0.86 -11.10
N VAL A 249 22.89 0.61 -12.36
CA VAL A 249 22.26 -0.64 -12.78
C VAL A 249 23.19 -1.84 -12.57
N GLU A 250 24.48 -1.73 -12.89
CA GLU A 250 25.45 -2.81 -12.61
C GLU A 250 25.60 -3.05 -11.10
N TRP A 251 25.60 -2.00 -10.28
CA TRP A 251 25.58 -2.13 -8.82
C TRP A 251 24.31 -2.82 -8.32
N ALA A 252 23.14 -2.46 -8.84
CA ALA A 252 21.87 -3.08 -8.49
C ALA A 252 21.84 -4.56 -8.86
N VAL A 253 22.30 -4.90 -10.08
CA VAL A 253 22.43 -6.28 -10.55
C VAL A 253 23.37 -7.08 -9.65
N LEU A 254 24.52 -6.52 -9.27
CA LEU A 254 25.45 -7.17 -8.34
C LEU A 254 24.80 -7.44 -6.97
N VAL A 255 24.14 -6.43 -6.38
CA VAL A 255 23.50 -6.52 -5.07
C VAL A 255 22.36 -7.54 -5.08
N LEU A 256 21.45 -7.48 -6.06
CA LEU A 256 20.30 -8.38 -6.16
C LEU A 256 20.73 -9.83 -6.38
N ASN A 257 21.81 -10.04 -7.15
CA ASN A 257 22.36 -11.37 -7.43
C ASN A 257 23.30 -11.89 -6.35
N THR A 258 23.60 -11.12 -5.30
CA THR A 258 24.45 -11.59 -4.21
C THR A 258 23.60 -12.39 -3.21
N PRO A 259 23.83 -13.71 -3.06
CA PRO A 259 22.99 -14.57 -2.21
C PRO A 259 23.31 -14.39 -0.72
N ASP A 260 24.55 -14.03 -0.39
CA ASP A 260 24.99 -13.82 0.99
C ASP A 260 24.49 -12.46 1.51
N PRO A 261 23.66 -12.42 2.58
CA PRO A 261 23.08 -11.18 3.09
C PRO A 261 24.15 -10.19 3.60
N VAL A 262 25.26 -10.68 4.15
CA VAL A 262 26.34 -9.82 4.64
C VAL A 262 27.03 -9.11 3.47
N LYS A 263 27.29 -9.86 2.39
CA LYS A 263 27.87 -9.31 1.16
C LYS A 263 26.91 -8.37 0.45
N LYS A 264 25.61 -8.65 0.48
CA LYS A 264 24.57 -7.78 -0.08
C LYS A 264 24.56 -6.43 0.62
N VAL A 265 24.62 -6.40 1.95
CA VAL A 265 24.73 -5.16 2.73
C VAL A 265 26.04 -4.43 2.42
N ALA A 266 27.16 -5.16 2.32
CA ALA A 266 28.46 -4.58 1.98
C ALA A 266 28.47 -3.93 0.58
N TYR A 267 27.97 -4.63 -0.45
CA TYR A 267 27.89 -4.09 -1.81
C TYR A 267 26.90 -2.93 -1.91
N THR A 268 25.81 -2.95 -1.14
CA THR A 268 24.88 -1.80 -1.07
C THR A 268 25.58 -0.56 -0.49
N ARG A 269 26.38 -0.74 0.57
CA ARG A 269 27.19 0.34 1.17
C ARG A 269 28.25 0.87 0.20
N LEU A 270 28.91 -0.01 -0.56
CA LEU A 270 29.88 0.36 -1.58
C LEU A 270 29.24 1.10 -2.76
N ALA A 271 28.08 0.64 -3.26
CA ALA A 271 27.31 1.32 -4.29
C ALA A 271 26.92 2.75 -3.86
N ALA A 272 26.45 2.88 -2.62
CA ALA A 272 26.08 4.18 -2.06
C ALA A 272 27.30 5.10 -1.89
N LYS A 273 28.47 4.55 -1.51
CA LYS A 273 29.73 5.30 -1.45
C LYS A 273 30.15 5.77 -2.84
N ALA A 274 30.15 4.88 -3.84
CA ALA A 274 30.53 5.19 -5.23
C ALA A 274 29.61 6.23 -5.89
N PHE A 275 28.32 6.21 -5.56
CA PHE A 275 27.37 7.22 -6.05
C PHE A 275 27.60 8.59 -5.40
N ARG A 276 27.77 8.62 -4.06
CA ARG A 276 28.02 9.87 -3.32
C ARG A 276 29.39 10.48 -3.60
N SER A 277 30.41 9.66 -3.83
CA SER A 277 31.76 10.12 -4.24
C SER A 277 31.78 10.64 -5.67
N GLY A 278 30.74 10.38 -6.47
CA GLY A 278 30.69 10.72 -7.88
C GLY A 278 31.58 9.82 -8.76
N GLU A 279 32.06 8.69 -8.24
CA GLU A 279 32.74 7.66 -9.03
C GLU A 279 31.76 6.93 -9.96
N CYS A 280 30.48 6.85 -9.55
CA CYS A 280 29.37 6.30 -10.34
C CYS A 280 28.33 7.40 -10.62
N LYS A 281 28.42 8.08 -11.77
CA LYS A 281 27.47 9.13 -12.20
C LYS A 281 26.47 8.66 -13.24
N VAL A 282 26.71 7.50 -13.82
CA VAL A 282 25.90 6.95 -14.91
C VAL A 282 24.89 6.00 -14.30
N ILE A 283 23.59 6.29 -14.46
CA ILE A 283 22.53 5.39 -13.99
C ILE A 283 22.68 4.03 -14.70
N GLY A 284 23.04 4.04 -15.98
CA GLY A 284 23.12 2.84 -16.83
C GLY A 284 21.72 2.36 -17.23
N GLY A 285 21.67 1.28 -18.00
CA GLY A 285 20.42 0.72 -18.49
C GLY A 285 20.32 0.92 -20.00
N GLY A 286 19.94 -0.16 -20.68
CA GLY A 286 19.75 -0.16 -22.11
C GLY A 286 18.72 0.86 -22.59
N ARG A 287 18.63 1.01 -23.90
CA ARG A 287 17.60 1.82 -24.54
C ARG A 287 16.76 0.92 -25.44
N TRP A 288 15.46 1.17 -25.48
CA TRP A 288 14.59 0.62 -26.50
C TRP A 288 15.02 1.10 -27.89
N HIS A 289 15.36 0.18 -28.77
CA HIS A 289 15.58 0.46 -30.17
C HIS A 289 14.24 0.59 -30.88
N THR A 290 13.98 1.76 -31.43
CA THR A 290 12.72 2.11 -32.11
C THR A 290 12.91 2.19 -33.62
N SER A 291 13.74 1.33 -34.21
CA SER A 291 13.95 1.35 -35.68
C SER A 291 12.76 0.81 -36.46
N ASP A 292 11.85 0.08 -35.81
CA ASP A 292 10.72 -0.55 -36.49
C ASP A 292 9.43 -0.40 -35.68
N ALA A 293 9.06 0.85 -35.40
CA ALA A 293 7.81 1.19 -34.73
C ALA A 293 6.56 0.69 -35.51
N ALA A 294 6.70 0.40 -36.81
CA ALA A 294 5.64 -0.13 -37.66
C ALA A 294 5.40 -1.64 -37.46
N ALA A 295 6.40 -2.41 -37.01
CA ALA A 295 6.30 -3.86 -36.82
C ALA A 295 5.99 -4.29 -35.37
N GLY A 296 5.81 -3.33 -34.45
CA GLY A 296 5.44 -3.60 -33.05
C GLY A 296 6.50 -4.28 -32.18
N ARG A 297 7.69 -4.62 -32.72
CA ARG A 297 8.81 -5.18 -31.95
C ARG A 297 9.74 -4.08 -31.46
N ARG A 298 9.74 -3.88 -30.14
CA ARG A 298 10.76 -3.08 -29.44
C ARG A 298 11.83 -4.03 -28.94
N GLU A 299 13.10 -3.77 -29.27
CA GLU A 299 14.25 -4.54 -28.78
C GLU A 299 15.02 -3.70 -27.77
N TRP A 300 15.35 -4.27 -26.60
CA TRP A 300 16.13 -3.59 -25.57
C TRP A 300 17.62 -3.76 -25.86
N ILE A 301 18.31 -2.69 -26.21
CA ILE A 301 19.74 -2.71 -26.53
C ILE A 301 20.54 -2.21 -25.34
N ILE A 302 21.46 -3.03 -24.84
CA ILE A 302 22.45 -2.67 -23.82
C ILE A 302 23.74 -2.23 -24.52
N LYS A 303 24.38 -1.16 -24.03
CA LYS A 303 25.67 -0.74 -24.60
C LYS A 303 26.73 -1.82 -24.33
N PRO A 304 27.64 -2.12 -25.27
CA PRO A 304 28.71 -3.10 -25.06
C PRO A 304 29.61 -2.81 -23.83
N GLN A 305 29.63 -1.55 -23.39
CA GLN A 305 30.41 -1.09 -22.23
C GLN A 305 29.73 -1.39 -20.89
N GLU A 306 28.44 -1.73 -20.89
CA GLU A 306 27.60 -2.08 -19.72
C GLU A 306 27.52 -3.62 -19.59
N THR A 307 28.69 -4.27 -19.48
CA THR A 307 28.74 -5.71 -19.23
C THR A 307 28.49 -5.96 -17.75
N ALA A 308 27.48 -6.75 -17.41
CA ALA A 308 27.16 -7.08 -16.03
C ALA A 308 28.38 -7.73 -15.33
N PRO A 309 28.65 -7.39 -14.06
CA PRO A 309 29.71 -8.03 -13.29
C PRO A 309 29.47 -9.54 -13.18
N GLU A 310 30.55 -10.31 -13.01
CA GLU A 310 30.46 -11.76 -12.90
C GLU A 310 29.55 -12.17 -11.74
N HIS A 311 28.64 -13.10 -12.01
CA HIS A 311 27.72 -13.60 -11.00
C HIS A 311 28.53 -14.33 -9.91
N PRO A 312 28.43 -13.94 -8.63
CA PRO A 312 29.09 -14.68 -7.57
C PRO A 312 28.56 -16.12 -7.55
N PRO A 313 29.42 -17.12 -7.26
CA PRO A 313 29.00 -18.51 -7.21
C PRO A 313 27.92 -18.68 -6.14
N ARG A 314 26.82 -19.36 -6.52
CA ARG A 314 25.74 -19.68 -5.60
C ARG A 314 26.21 -20.61 -4.49
N MET A 315 25.65 -20.42 -3.30
CA MET A 315 25.94 -21.29 -2.16
C MET A 315 25.28 -22.65 -2.40
N LYS A 316 25.96 -23.74 -2.02
CA LYS A 316 25.47 -25.12 -2.24
C LYS A 316 24.17 -25.45 -1.48
N GLU A 317 23.82 -24.63 -0.49
CA GLU A 317 22.68 -24.81 0.42
C GLU A 317 21.46 -23.97 0.01
N GLU A 318 21.53 -23.23 -1.11
CA GLU A 318 20.43 -22.40 -1.58
C GLU A 318 19.29 -23.26 -2.14
N VAL A 319 18.19 -23.36 -1.39
CA VAL A 319 16.94 -24.00 -1.84
C VAL A 319 16.17 -22.99 -2.70
N ARG A 320 15.96 -23.32 -3.98
CA ARG A 320 15.14 -22.51 -4.87
C ARG A 320 13.68 -22.75 -4.57
N VAL A 321 13.09 -21.84 -3.82
CA VAL A 321 11.64 -21.85 -3.59
C VAL A 321 10.94 -21.24 -4.82
N ARG A 322 9.91 -21.91 -5.32
CA ARG A 322 9.09 -21.37 -6.42
C ARG A 322 8.19 -20.27 -5.86
N PRO A 323 7.81 -19.26 -6.66
CA PRO A 323 6.77 -18.32 -6.25
C PRO A 323 5.54 -19.08 -5.72
N GLY A 324 5.14 -18.83 -4.48
CA GLY A 324 4.01 -19.49 -3.81
C GLY A 324 4.33 -20.75 -3.02
N GLN A 325 5.59 -21.08 -2.77
CA GLN A 325 5.97 -22.10 -1.76
C GLN A 325 6.90 -21.48 -0.72
N GLU A 326 7.02 -22.13 0.44
CA GLU A 326 7.97 -21.83 1.52
C GLU A 326 9.12 -22.85 1.53
#